data_AF-A0A7C1I4L8-F1
#
_entry.id   AF-A0A7C1I4L8-F1
#
_cell.length_a   1.000
_cell.length_b   1.000
_cell.length_c   1.000
_cell.angle_alpha   90.00
_cell.angle_beta   90.00
_cell.angle_gamma   90.00
#
_symmetry.space_group_name_H-M   'P 1'
#
loop_
_entity.id
_entity.type
_entity.pdbx_description
1 polymer ?
#
loop_
_entity_poly.entity_id
_entity_poly.type
_entity_poly.pdbx_seq_one_letter_code
_entity_poly.pdbx_strand_id
1 'polypeptide(L)'
;MNIFNRKYCLNPETLCFEQVKLSSRQKIRFFAVLTIGIILVAIGLRIGFERQFSTPKEILYTKENLKLRTDYMLLNDKLYHVENLLAELGNRDDRIYRSILELEPIPSSIREGGTGGSLRYADIRSINDPELILDIFRMMDKISTKVQIQSNSLDDLYERALESRRLMACKPSIQPISPANHFWLTSSFGNRIDPFTKRRSLHCGIDLAGPYGLEIHATGDGVVEVSEYSRHGYGKEVVINHGFGYKTRYAHLQEIHVKQGEKVYRGQVIGLLGSTGRSTGPHLHYEVHHLNRSENPMYYFYENLSASEFNELALQANKKRGEIHAPALSKK
;
A
#
# COMPACT_ATOMS: atom_id res chain seq x y z
N MET A 1 15.65 92.89 3.95
CA MET A 1 15.99 93.37 2.59
C MET A 1 14.70 93.83 1.92
N ASN A 2 14.57 95.11 1.54
CA ASN A 2 13.32 95.64 0.99
C ASN A 2 13.20 95.20 -0.48
N ILE A 3 12.43 94.14 -0.76
CA ILE A 3 12.39 93.44 -2.06
C ILE A 3 11.81 94.32 -3.19
N PHE A 4 11.09 95.38 -2.82
CA PHE A 4 10.57 96.35 -3.78
C PHE A 4 11.58 97.48 -3.94
N ASN A 5 12.26 97.50 -5.08
CA ASN A 5 13.16 98.59 -5.46
C ASN A 5 12.40 99.92 -5.31
N ARG A 6 13.00 100.88 -4.59
CA ARG A 6 12.37 102.18 -4.37
C ARG A 6 12.34 102.93 -5.71
N LYS A 7 11.24 102.80 -6.45
CA LYS A 7 11.00 103.62 -7.64
C LYS A 7 10.53 104.99 -7.18
N TYR A 8 11.30 106.01 -7.51
CA TYR A 8 10.93 107.40 -7.30
C TYR A 8 10.38 107.94 -8.62
N CYS A 9 9.23 108.60 -8.57
CA CYS A 9 8.67 109.31 -9.71
C CYS A 9 8.74 110.81 -9.43
N LEU A 10 9.10 111.61 -10.43
CA LEU A 10 9.12 113.06 -10.31
C LEU A 10 7.66 113.53 -10.28
N ASN A 11 7.23 114.16 -9.18
CA ASN A 11 5.90 114.73 -9.09
C ASN A 11 5.91 116.08 -9.84
N PRO A 12 5.16 116.23 -10.96
CA PRO A 12 5.25 117.40 -11.83
C PRO A 12 4.73 118.71 -11.19
N GLU A 13 4.02 118.63 -10.05
CA GLU A 13 3.51 119.81 -9.34
C GLU A 13 4.46 120.32 -8.23
N THR A 14 5.25 119.43 -7.63
CA THR A 14 6.15 119.77 -6.51
C THR A 14 7.64 119.67 -6.84
N LEU A 15 7.99 119.23 -8.06
CA LEU A 15 9.36 119.06 -8.59
C LEU A 15 10.29 118.21 -7.70
N CYS A 16 9.73 117.43 -6.77
CA CYS A 16 10.46 116.56 -5.87
C CYS A 16 10.27 115.09 -6.25
N PHE A 17 11.30 114.28 -6.02
CA PHE A 17 11.24 112.84 -6.21
C PHE A 17 10.47 112.17 -5.08
N GLU A 18 9.23 111.76 -5.33
CA GLU A 18 8.40 111.06 -4.34
C GLU A 18 8.49 109.54 -4.53
N GLN A 19 8.57 108.83 -3.41
CA GLN A 19 8.66 107.37 -3.42
C GLN A 19 7.31 106.75 -3.76
N VAL A 20 7.25 105.96 -4.83
CA VAL A 20 6.04 105.18 -5.18
C VAL A 20 5.85 104.08 -4.13
N LYS A 21 4.97 104.33 -3.15
CA LYS A 21 4.58 103.33 -2.15
C LYS A 21 3.57 102.38 -2.79
N LEU A 22 3.98 101.14 -3.07
CA LEU A 22 3.09 100.09 -3.56
C LEU A 22 1.88 99.91 -2.62
N SER A 23 0.67 99.84 -3.19
CA SER A 23 -0.57 99.63 -2.44
C SER A 23 -0.58 98.28 -1.74
N SER A 24 -1.16 98.19 -0.53
CA SER A 24 -1.22 96.94 0.25
C SER A 24 -1.84 95.78 -0.55
N ARG A 25 -2.81 96.07 -1.44
CA ARG A 25 -3.42 95.06 -2.33
C ARG A 25 -2.45 94.53 -3.40
N GLN A 26 -1.56 95.37 -3.92
CA GLN A 26 -0.56 94.97 -4.92
C GLN A 26 0.55 94.13 -4.27
N LYS A 27 0.95 94.45 -3.04
CA LYS A 27 1.88 93.62 -2.25
C LYS A 27 1.27 92.24 -1.98
N ILE A 28 0.01 92.18 -1.55
CA ILE A 28 -0.70 90.92 -1.29
C ILE A 28 -0.78 90.07 -2.57
N ARG A 29 -1.16 90.64 -3.73
CA ARG A 29 -1.20 89.91 -5.01
C ARG A 29 0.17 89.37 -5.42
N PHE A 30 1.23 90.17 -5.26
CA PHE A 30 2.59 89.76 -5.57
C PHE A 30 3.03 88.57 -4.70
N PHE A 31 2.80 88.64 -3.39
CA PHE A 31 3.10 87.53 -2.50
C PHE A 31 2.24 86.29 -2.80
N ALA A 32 0.96 86.46 -3.15
CA ALA A 32 0.10 85.34 -3.52
C ALA A 32 0.60 84.59 -4.76
N VAL A 33 0.99 85.30 -5.83
CA VAL A 33 1.55 84.69 -7.03
C VAL A 33 2.88 83.98 -6.74
N LEU A 34 3.74 84.59 -5.91
CA LEU A 34 4.99 83.97 -5.49
C LEU A 34 4.75 82.66 -4.71
N THR A 35 3.78 82.65 -3.79
CA THR A 35 3.45 81.44 -3.02
C THR A 35 2.90 80.32 -3.92
N ILE A 36 2.04 80.66 -4.88
CA ILE A 36 1.52 79.67 -5.85
C ILE A 36 2.65 79.10 -6.71
N GLY A 37 3.59 79.94 -7.17
CA GLY A 37 4.76 79.49 -7.93
C GLY A 37 5.65 78.53 -7.13
N ILE A 38 5.91 78.83 -5.85
CA ILE A 38 6.69 77.95 -4.96
C ILE A 38 5.97 76.60 -4.74
N ILE A 39 4.65 76.63 -4.56
CA ILE A 39 3.85 75.41 -4.40
C ILE A 39 3.92 74.55 -5.67
N LEU A 40 3.79 75.13 -6.86
CA LEU A 40 3.87 74.41 -8.13
C LEU A 40 5.24 73.77 -8.35
N VAL A 41 6.32 74.50 -8.03
CA VAL A 41 7.69 73.96 -8.07
C VAL A 41 7.86 72.82 -7.07
N ALA A 42 7.36 72.96 -5.84
CA ALA A 42 7.42 71.91 -4.83
C ALA A 42 6.64 70.65 -5.25
N ILE A 43 5.47 70.81 -5.87
CA ILE A 43 4.69 69.70 -6.44
C ILE A 43 5.45 69.03 -7.58
N GLY A 44 6.03 69.81 -8.50
CA GLY A 44 6.83 69.29 -9.61
C GLY A 44 8.06 68.51 -9.13
N LEU A 45 8.77 69.04 -8.13
CA LEU A 45 9.90 68.36 -7.49
C LEU A 45 9.46 67.08 -6.78
N ARG A 46 8.31 67.08 -6.09
CA ARG A 46 7.76 65.88 -5.46
C ARG A 46 7.44 64.79 -6.48
N ILE A 47 6.73 65.13 -7.56
CA ILE A 47 6.38 64.18 -8.62
C ILE A 47 7.65 63.66 -9.31
N GLY A 48 8.63 64.54 -9.57
CA GLY A 48 9.92 64.14 -10.12
C GLY A 48 10.68 63.20 -9.20
N PHE A 49 10.67 63.47 -7.89
CA PHE A 49 11.30 62.64 -6.88
C PHE A 49 10.61 61.27 -6.76
N GLU A 50 9.28 61.22 -6.72
CA GLU A 50 8.50 59.96 -6.68
C GLU A 50 8.72 59.11 -7.94
N ARG A 51 8.93 59.73 -9.12
CA ARG A 51 9.22 58.99 -10.37
C ARG A 51 10.63 58.44 -10.45
N GLN A 52 11.60 59.14 -9.85
CA GLN A 52 13.02 58.78 -9.98
C GLN A 52 13.54 57.97 -8.77
N PHE A 53 12.91 58.12 -7.61
CA PHE A 53 13.34 57.48 -6.36
C PHE A 53 12.15 56.80 -5.68
N SER A 54 12.21 55.47 -5.61
CA SER A 54 11.27 54.68 -4.83
C SER A 54 11.42 54.99 -3.34
N THR A 55 10.29 55.10 -2.63
CA THR A 55 10.33 55.33 -1.19
C THR A 55 10.88 54.09 -0.46
N PRO A 56 11.57 54.24 0.69
CA PRO A 56 12.09 53.09 1.44
C PRO A 56 11.03 52.04 1.80
N LYS A 57 9.77 52.47 2.00
CA LYS A 57 8.64 51.57 2.25
C LYS A 57 8.27 50.74 1.00
N GLU A 58 8.25 51.34 -0.19
CA GLU A 58 8.00 50.60 -1.43
C GLU A 58 9.10 49.58 -1.71
N ILE A 59 10.36 49.91 -1.45
CA ILE A 59 11.48 48.97 -1.57
C ILE A 59 11.32 47.81 -0.57
N LEU A 60 10.88 48.10 0.65
CA LEU A 60 10.61 47.06 1.65
C LEU A 60 9.46 46.14 1.20
N TYR A 61 8.33 46.70 0.80
CA TYR A 61 7.17 45.91 0.35
C TYR A 61 7.46 45.09 -0.90
N THR A 62 8.23 45.62 -1.85
CA THR A 62 8.65 44.86 -3.03
C THR A 62 9.56 43.69 -2.65
N LYS A 63 10.48 43.88 -1.69
CA LYS A 63 11.31 42.80 -1.15
C LYS A 63 10.49 41.74 -0.42
N GLU A 64 9.52 42.14 0.41
CA GLU A 64 8.62 41.22 1.11
C GLU A 64 7.75 40.43 0.14
N ASN A 65 7.14 41.10 -0.84
CA ASN A 65 6.34 40.44 -1.88
C ASN A 65 7.18 39.48 -2.72
N LEU A 66 8.43 39.83 -3.06
CA LEU A 66 9.34 38.94 -3.77
C LEU A 66 9.67 37.70 -2.93
N LYS A 67 9.95 37.89 -1.63
CA LYS A 67 10.20 36.76 -0.72
C LYS A 67 8.98 35.84 -0.61
N LEU A 68 7.79 36.40 -0.40
CA LEU A 68 6.55 35.62 -0.35
C LEU A 68 6.36 34.80 -1.63
N ARG A 69 6.54 35.42 -2.81
CA ARG A 69 6.47 34.69 -4.10
C ARG A 69 7.46 33.53 -4.17
N THR A 70 8.70 33.71 -3.72
CA THR A 70 9.69 32.63 -3.66
C THR A 70 9.27 31.52 -2.68
N ASP A 71 8.80 31.87 -1.49
CA ASP A 71 8.34 30.90 -0.49
C ASP A 71 7.16 30.07 -1.02
N TYR A 72 6.23 30.71 -1.75
CA TYR A 72 5.13 30.02 -2.43
C TYR A 72 5.62 29.05 -3.51
N MET A 73 6.55 29.46 -4.37
CA MET A 73 7.11 28.59 -5.39
C MET A 73 7.79 27.35 -4.78
N LEU A 74 8.53 27.55 -3.69
CA LEU A 74 9.18 26.46 -2.96
C LEU A 74 8.16 25.51 -2.33
N LEU A 75 7.09 26.03 -1.73
CA LEU A 75 6.03 25.22 -1.15
C LEU A 75 5.32 24.39 -2.21
N ASN A 76 5.00 24.99 -3.36
CA ASN A 76 4.37 24.32 -4.48
C ASN A 76 5.25 23.17 -5.01
N ASP A 77 6.54 23.41 -5.21
CA ASP A 77 7.51 22.39 -5.62
C ASP A 77 7.57 21.21 -4.62
N LYS A 78 7.58 21.51 -3.31
CA LYS A 78 7.51 20.47 -2.27
C LYS A 78 6.23 19.65 -2.33
N LEU A 79 5.08 20.29 -2.59
CA LEU A 79 3.81 19.58 -2.73
C LEU A 79 3.81 18.68 -3.97
N TYR A 80 4.34 19.12 -5.10
CA TYR A 80 4.53 18.28 -6.28
C TYR A 80 5.46 17.09 -5.99
N HIS A 81 6.55 17.31 -5.26
CA HIS A 81 7.45 16.24 -4.87
C HIS A 81 6.73 15.19 -4.00
N VAL A 82 5.94 15.63 -3.01
CA VAL A 82 5.12 14.72 -2.18
C VAL A 82 4.09 13.97 -3.00
N GLU A 83 3.42 14.63 -3.96
CA GLU A 83 2.49 13.95 -4.87
C GLU A 83 3.19 12.85 -5.68
N ASN A 84 4.38 13.12 -6.21
CA ASN A 84 5.16 12.15 -6.96
C ASN A 84 5.57 10.94 -6.09
N LEU A 85 5.99 11.18 -4.84
CA LEU A 85 6.31 10.11 -3.89
C LEU A 85 5.07 9.26 -3.58
N LEU A 86 3.90 9.88 -3.42
CA LEU A 86 2.65 9.14 -3.21
C LEU A 86 2.27 8.31 -4.44
N ALA A 87 2.50 8.82 -5.64
CA ALA A 87 2.28 8.06 -6.87
C ALA A 87 3.23 6.85 -6.97
N GLU A 88 4.50 7.02 -6.61
CA GLU A 88 5.47 5.92 -6.56
C GLU A 88 5.09 4.87 -5.51
N LEU A 89 4.66 5.30 -4.32
CA LEU A 89 4.16 4.40 -3.28
C LEU A 89 2.95 3.61 -3.77
N GLY A 90 2.00 4.28 -4.44
CA GLY A 90 0.84 3.61 -5.03
C GLY A 90 1.23 2.60 -6.11
N ASN A 91 2.19 2.93 -6.96
CA ASN A 91 2.72 2.00 -7.96
C ASN A 91 3.41 0.79 -7.33
N ARG A 92 4.18 1.01 -6.26
CA ARG A 92 4.85 -0.08 -5.53
C ARG A 92 3.84 -1.00 -4.85
N ASP A 93 2.82 -0.40 -4.26
CA ASP A 93 1.70 -1.08 -3.63
C ASP A 93 0.96 -2.00 -4.64
N ASP A 94 0.60 -1.48 -5.81
CA ASP A 94 -0.09 -2.27 -6.84
C ASP A 94 0.82 -3.32 -7.51
N ARG A 95 2.08 -2.98 -7.82
CA ARG A 95 2.95 -3.87 -8.62
C ARG A 95 3.73 -4.87 -7.79
N ILE A 96 4.00 -4.58 -6.52
CA ILE A 96 4.80 -5.44 -5.65
C ILE A 96 3.91 -6.11 -4.62
N TYR A 97 3.30 -5.34 -3.71
CA TYR A 97 2.62 -5.94 -2.56
C TYR A 97 1.36 -6.68 -2.96
N ARG A 98 0.49 -6.05 -3.76
CA ARG A 98 -0.71 -6.71 -4.27
C ARG A 98 -0.39 -7.89 -5.17
N SER A 99 0.61 -7.77 -6.03
CA SER A 99 1.08 -8.86 -6.89
C SER A 99 1.54 -10.08 -6.09
N ILE A 100 2.34 -9.88 -5.03
CA ILE A 100 2.80 -10.96 -4.14
C ILE A 100 1.62 -11.64 -3.42
N LEU A 101 0.60 -10.86 -3.07
CA LEU A 101 -0.60 -11.36 -2.39
C LEU A 101 -1.72 -11.80 -3.36
N GLU A 102 -1.45 -11.80 -4.67
CA GLU A 102 -2.43 -12.12 -5.72
C GLU A 102 -3.72 -11.27 -5.66
N LEU A 103 -3.60 -10.01 -5.25
CA LEU A 103 -4.69 -9.05 -5.16
C LEU A 103 -4.80 -8.16 -6.41
N GLU A 104 -6.02 -7.72 -6.73
CA GLU A 104 -6.25 -6.77 -7.81
C GLU A 104 -5.75 -5.37 -7.45
N PRO A 105 -5.09 -4.65 -8.39
CA PRO A 105 -4.60 -3.29 -8.15
C PRO A 105 -5.75 -2.32 -7.92
N ILE A 106 -5.51 -1.26 -7.13
CA ILE A 106 -6.54 -0.24 -6.91
C ILE A 106 -6.75 0.56 -8.21
N PRO A 107 -8.00 0.70 -8.69
CA PRO A 107 -8.31 1.53 -9.84
C PRO A 107 -7.76 2.95 -9.70
N SER A 108 -7.22 3.50 -10.80
CA SER A 108 -6.67 4.86 -10.82
C SER A 108 -7.69 5.92 -10.40
N SER A 109 -8.97 5.74 -10.76
CA SER A 109 -10.07 6.62 -10.36
C SER A 109 -10.24 6.72 -8.84
N ILE A 110 -10.00 5.63 -8.12
CA ILE A 110 -10.02 5.61 -6.66
C ILE A 110 -8.75 6.28 -6.13
N ARG A 111 -7.57 5.93 -6.66
CA ARG A 111 -6.28 6.50 -6.23
C ARG A 111 -6.17 8.00 -6.42
N GLU A 112 -6.73 8.54 -7.49
CA GLU A 112 -6.69 9.97 -7.76
C GLU A 112 -7.54 10.77 -6.77
N GLY A 113 -8.60 10.17 -6.24
CA GLY A 113 -9.48 10.76 -5.25
C GLY A 113 -10.28 11.95 -5.81
N GLY A 114 -11.61 11.90 -5.71
CA GLY A 114 -12.43 13.04 -6.07
C GLY A 114 -12.16 14.22 -5.13
N THR A 115 -11.70 15.35 -5.66
CA THR A 115 -11.67 16.62 -4.92
C THR A 115 -13.10 17.18 -4.92
N GLY A 116 -13.87 16.86 -3.87
CA GLY A 116 -15.29 17.24 -3.81
C GLY A 116 -15.52 18.74 -4.00
N GLY A 117 -16.41 19.10 -4.95
CA GLY A 117 -17.13 20.37 -5.07
C GLY A 117 -16.30 21.67 -5.16
N SER A 118 -16.42 22.37 -6.29
CA SER A 118 -15.74 23.64 -6.64
C SER A 118 -16.01 24.86 -5.73
N LEU A 119 -16.81 24.69 -4.67
CA LEU A 119 -17.23 25.75 -3.75
C LEU A 119 -16.46 25.78 -2.42
N ARG A 120 -15.58 24.80 -2.12
CA ARG A 120 -14.82 24.74 -0.85
C ARG A 120 -14.01 25.99 -0.53
N TYR A 121 -13.62 26.76 -1.54
CA TYR A 121 -12.78 27.95 -1.41
C TYR A 121 -13.46 29.21 -1.95
N ALA A 122 -14.79 29.27 -1.93
CA ALA A 122 -15.53 30.45 -2.38
C ALA A 122 -15.08 31.73 -1.64
N ASP A 123 -14.81 31.61 -0.33
CA ASP A 123 -14.40 32.73 0.53
C ASP A 123 -12.99 33.26 0.20
N ILE A 124 -12.10 32.42 -0.34
CA ILE A 124 -10.71 32.76 -0.67
C ILE A 124 -10.61 33.62 -1.94
N ARG A 125 -11.65 33.61 -2.81
CA ARG A 125 -11.69 34.44 -4.02
C ARG A 125 -11.76 35.95 -3.74
N SER A 126 -12.06 36.33 -2.50
CA SER A 126 -12.14 37.72 -2.06
C SER A 126 -10.77 38.35 -1.74
N ILE A 127 -9.70 37.55 -1.76
CA ILE A 127 -8.33 37.97 -1.43
C ILE A 127 -7.59 38.40 -2.72
N ASN A 128 -6.76 39.45 -2.64
CA ASN A 128 -5.89 39.89 -3.74
C ASN A 128 -4.88 38.79 -4.13
N ASP A 129 -4.75 38.51 -5.43
CA ASP A 129 -3.96 37.40 -6.03
C ASP A 129 -4.47 35.97 -5.66
N PRO A 130 -5.77 35.67 -5.89
CA PRO A 130 -6.43 34.46 -5.38
C PRO A 130 -5.95 33.16 -6.04
N GLU A 131 -5.38 33.21 -7.25
CA GLU A 131 -5.03 32.00 -8.01
C GLU A 131 -3.93 31.18 -7.34
N LEU A 132 -2.86 31.81 -6.87
CA LEU A 132 -1.70 31.12 -6.29
C LEU A 132 -2.06 30.36 -5.00
N ILE A 133 -2.92 30.95 -4.17
CA ILE A 133 -3.36 30.38 -2.91
C ILE A 133 -4.35 29.24 -3.16
N LEU A 134 -5.29 29.43 -4.10
CA LEU A 134 -6.29 28.41 -4.45
C LEU A 134 -5.65 27.12 -4.96
N ASP A 135 -4.58 27.21 -5.76
CA ASP A 135 -3.91 26.04 -6.30
C ASP A 135 -3.18 25.22 -5.23
N ILE A 136 -2.56 25.89 -4.25
CA ILE A 136 -1.94 25.22 -3.10
C ILE A 136 -3.00 24.48 -2.29
N PHE A 137 -4.12 25.12 -1.96
CA PHE A 137 -5.19 24.47 -1.21
C PHE A 137 -5.76 23.24 -1.96
N ARG A 138 -6.00 23.36 -3.27
CA ARG A 138 -6.44 22.22 -4.10
C ARG A 138 -5.43 21.08 -4.08
N MET A 139 -4.14 21.40 -4.19
CA MET A 139 -3.06 20.42 -4.16
C MET A 139 -2.98 19.74 -2.79
N MET A 140 -3.12 20.50 -1.70
CA MET A 140 -3.16 19.97 -0.34
C MET A 140 -4.35 19.03 -0.13
N ASP A 141 -5.55 19.39 -0.58
CA ASP A 141 -6.75 18.54 -0.52
C ASP A 141 -6.55 17.24 -1.31
N LYS A 142 -5.95 17.34 -2.52
CA LYS A 142 -5.63 16.18 -3.36
C LYS A 142 -4.62 15.26 -2.66
N ILE A 143 -3.54 15.82 -2.11
CA ILE A 143 -2.52 15.07 -1.38
C ILE A 143 -3.12 14.43 -0.13
N SER A 144 -3.92 15.16 0.65
CA SER A 144 -4.59 14.63 1.84
C SER A 144 -5.48 13.43 1.49
N THR A 145 -6.26 13.54 0.42
CA THR A 145 -7.10 12.44 -0.07
C THR A 145 -6.27 11.23 -0.49
N LYS A 146 -5.20 11.45 -1.28
CA LYS A 146 -4.26 10.40 -1.70
C LYS A 146 -3.58 9.70 -0.53
N VAL A 147 -3.15 10.46 0.48
CA VAL A 147 -2.56 9.92 1.72
C VAL A 147 -3.56 9.03 2.43
N GLN A 148 -4.81 9.47 2.58
CA GLN A 148 -5.85 8.66 3.25
C GLN A 148 -6.12 7.35 2.50
N ILE A 149 -6.24 7.40 1.18
CA ILE A 149 -6.41 6.20 0.34
C ILE A 149 -5.22 5.26 0.50
N GLN A 150 -4.00 5.80 0.44
CA GLN A 150 -2.78 5.01 0.58
C GLN A 150 -2.64 4.40 1.98
N SER A 151 -3.05 5.10 3.03
CA SER A 151 -3.08 4.58 4.41
C SER A 151 -4.02 3.38 4.51
N ASN A 152 -5.27 3.55 4.07
CA ASN A 152 -6.27 2.47 4.10
C ASN A 152 -5.82 1.26 3.27
N SER A 153 -5.16 1.52 2.13
CA SER A 153 -4.59 0.49 1.28
C SER A 153 -3.52 -0.35 2.01
N LEU A 154 -2.63 0.30 2.76
CA LEU A 154 -1.59 -0.39 3.52
C LEU A 154 -2.16 -1.19 4.69
N ASP A 155 -3.21 -0.68 5.34
CA ASP A 155 -3.91 -1.41 6.40
C ASP A 155 -4.57 -2.70 5.86
N ASP A 156 -5.26 -2.62 4.71
CA ASP A 156 -5.81 -3.81 4.04
C ASP A 156 -4.69 -4.79 3.66
N LEU A 157 -3.60 -4.33 3.03
CA LEU A 157 -2.46 -5.19 2.70
C LEU A 157 -1.88 -5.91 3.91
N TYR A 158 -1.78 -5.21 5.04
CA TYR A 158 -1.26 -5.80 6.27
C TYR A 158 -2.13 -6.96 6.74
N GLU A 159 -3.44 -6.77 6.79
CA GLU A 159 -4.39 -7.82 7.17
C GLU A 159 -4.37 -8.99 6.19
N ARG A 160 -4.34 -8.72 4.88
CA ARG A 160 -4.23 -9.74 3.82
C ARG A 160 -2.94 -10.55 3.95
N ALA A 161 -1.82 -9.89 4.24
CA ALA A 161 -0.55 -10.56 4.45
C ALA A 161 -0.57 -11.46 5.69
N LEU A 162 -1.22 -11.03 6.78
CA LEU A 162 -1.40 -11.85 7.97
C LEU A 162 -2.25 -13.09 7.69
N GLU A 163 -3.35 -12.94 6.95
CA GLU A 163 -4.22 -14.03 6.56
C GLU A 163 -3.50 -15.02 5.63
N SER A 164 -2.84 -14.52 4.58
CA SER A 164 -2.04 -15.33 3.67
C SER A 164 -0.96 -16.12 4.40
N ARG A 165 -0.26 -15.49 5.35
CA ARG A 165 0.74 -16.18 6.19
C ARG A 165 0.11 -17.32 7.01
N ARG A 166 -1.07 -17.10 7.60
CA ARG A 166 -1.79 -18.15 8.35
C ARG A 166 -2.21 -19.29 7.42
N LEU A 167 -2.78 -18.96 6.26
CA LEU A 167 -3.16 -19.95 5.24
C LEU A 167 -1.96 -20.81 4.83
N MET A 168 -0.80 -20.20 4.56
CA MET A 168 0.42 -20.91 4.16
C MET A 168 0.98 -21.83 5.25
N ALA A 169 0.78 -21.49 6.53
CA ALA A 169 1.17 -22.36 7.64
C ALA A 169 0.21 -23.55 7.80
N CYS A 170 -1.09 -23.31 7.61
CA CYS A 170 -2.15 -24.30 7.71
C CYS A 170 -2.23 -25.26 6.50
N LYS A 171 -1.87 -24.80 5.30
CA LYS A 171 -1.90 -25.60 4.08
C LYS A 171 -0.99 -26.82 4.24
N PRO A 172 -1.46 -28.05 3.93
CA PRO A 172 -0.72 -29.28 4.18
C PRO A 172 0.40 -29.53 3.14
N SER A 173 1.40 -28.64 3.07
CA SER A 173 2.39 -28.57 1.98
C SER A 173 3.63 -29.48 2.13
N ILE A 174 3.81 -30.16 3.27
CA ILE A 174 4.94 -31.09 3.46
C ILE A 174 4.49 -32.54 3.36
N GLN A 175 5.43 -33.44 3.12
CA GLN A 175 5.17 -34.88 3.23
C GLN A 175 5.00 -35.28 4.70
N PRO A 176 4.10 -36.24 5.01
CA PRO A 176 3.88 -36.71 6.38
C PRO A 176 5.02 -37.60 6.90
N ILE A 177 5.92 -38.05 6.02
CA ILE A 177 7.13 -38.80 6.35
C ILE A 177 8.32 -38.00 5.82
N SER A 178 9.37 -37.85 6.61
CA SER A 178 10.59 -37.14 6.20
C SER A 178 11.23 -37.79 4.95
N PRO A 179 11.62 -37.01 3.93
CA PRO A 179 12.36 -37.51 2.76
C PRO A 179 13.68 -38.20 3.08
N ALA A 180 14.28 -37.91 4.25
CA ALA A 180 15.49 -38.57 4.71
C ALA A 180 15.25 -40.04 5.11
N ASN A 181 14.00 -40.43 5.31
CA ASN A 181 13.61 -41.79 5.66
C ASN A 181 13.27 -42.61 4.41
N HIS A 182 13.50 -43.91 4.49
CA HIS A 182 13.14 -44.83 3.41
C HIS A 182 11.64 -45.13 3.45
N PHE A 183 10.89 -44.58 2.50
CA PHE A 183 9.48 -44.90 2.30
C PHE A 183 9.14 -44.99 0.80
N TRP A 184 8.03 -45.65 0.49
CA TRP A 184 7.59 -45.88 -0.89
C TRP A 184 6.10 -45.60 -1.03
N LEU A 185 5.72 -44.92 -2.11
CA LEU A 185 4.30 -44.78 -2.45
C LEU A 185 3.80 -46.12 -3.01
N THR A 186 2.90 -46.78 -2.26
CA THR A 186 2.38 -48.09 -2.64
C THR A 186 1.00 -48.05 -3.27
N SER A 187 0.20 -47.03 -2.94
CA SER A 187 -1.09 -46.81 -3.58
C SER A 187 -1.37 -45.32 -3.74
N SER A 188 -1.81 -44.92 -4.94
CA SER A 188 -2.25 -43.57 -5.25
C SER A 188 -3.74 -43.36 -4.96
N PHE A 189 -4.14 -42.09 -4.89
CA PHE A 189 -5.53 -41.64 -4.84
C PHE A 189 -6.34 -42.09 -6.07
N GLY A 190 -7.63 -42.31 -5.91
CA GLY A 190 -8.56 -42.61 -7.01
C GLY A 190 -9.07 -44.05 -7.04
N ASN A 191 -9.79 -44.41 -8.10
CA ASN A 191 -10.45 -45.71 -8.20
C ASN A 191 -9.43 -46.86 -8.33
N ARG A 192 -9.56 -47.87 -7.48
CA ARG A 192 -8.76 -49.10 -7.51
C ARG A 192 -9.56 -50.31 -7.08
N ILE A 193 -9.00 -51.51 -7.28
CA ILE A 193 -9.57 -52.73 -6.71
C ILE A 193 -9.21 -52.78 -5.23
N ASP A 194 -10.21 -52.85 -4.36
CA ASP A 194 -10.02 -53.00 -2.91
C ASP A 194 -9.37 -54.37 -2.62
N PRO A 195 -8.25 -54.42 -1.87
CA PRO A 195 -7.48 -55.63 -1.69
C PRO A 195 -8.20 -56.70 -0.89
N PHE A 196 -9.20 -56.34 -0.08
CA PHE A 196 -9.97 -57.24 0.77
C PHE A 196 -11.26 -57.70 0.10
N THR A 197 -12.00 -56.79 -0.54
CA THR A 197 -13.31 -57.12 -1.16
C THR A 197 -13.21 -57.52 -2.63
N LYS A 198 -12.06 -57.26 -3.27
CA LYS A 198 -11.81 -57.47 -4.71
C LYS A 198 -12.78 -56.72 -5.64
N ARG A 199 -13.46 -55.69 -5.14
CA ARG A 199 -14.36 -54.82 -5.90
C ARG A 199 -13.69 -53.47 -6.18
N ARG A 200 -14.15 -52.76 -7.22
CA ARG A 200 -13.73 -51.37 -7.46
C ARG A 200 -14.24 -50.48 -6.31
N SER A 201 -13.32 -49.70 -5.74
CA SER A 201 -13.59 -48.72 -4.69
C SER A 201 -12.74 -47.48 -4.92
N LEU A 202 -13.22 -46.32 -4.46
CA LEU A 202 -12.44 -45.09 -4.45
C LEU A 202 -11.46 -45.12 -3.28
N HIS A 203 -10.18 -44.88 -3.58
CA HIS A 203 -9.16 -44.65 -2.57
C HIS A 203 -9.04 -43.15 -2.28
N CYS A 204 -9.51 -42.73 -1.09
CA CYS A 204 -9.62 -41.32 -0.71
C CYS A 204 -8.28 -40.68 -0.28
N GLY A 205 -7.17 -41.41 -0.37
CA GLY A 205 -5.85 -40.95 0.04
C GLY A 205 -4.72 -41.65 -0.71
N ILE A 206 -3.54 -41.62 -0.12
CA ILE A 206 -2.35 -42.35 -0.57
C ILE A 206 -1.85 -43.29 0.52
N ASP A 207 -1.21 -44.38 0.10
CA ASP A 207 -0.60 -45.36 1.01
C ASP A 207 0.93 -45.28 0.91
N LEU A 208 1.58 -44.85 1.98
CA LEU A 208 3.04 -44.71 2.09
C LEU A 208 3.60 -45.84 2.96
N ALA A 209 4.29 -46.80 2.36
CA ALA A 209 4.91 -47.90 3.10
C ALA A 209 6.28 -47.49 3.62
N GLY A 210 6.59 -47.88 4.85
CA GLY A 210 7.88 -47.63 5.49
C GLY A 210 8.11 -48.60 6.66
N PRO A 211 9.28 -48.52 7.32
CA PRO A 211 9.55 -49.30 8.53
C PRO A 211 8.49 -49.05 9.61
N TYR A 212 8.12 -50.11 10.33
CA TYR A 212 7.22 -50.00 11.48
C TYR A 212 7.86 -49.11 12.56
N GLY A 213 7.09 -48.21 13.16
CA GLY A 213 7.58 -47.25 14.15
C GLY A 213 8.18 -45.96 13.58
N LEU A 214 8.12 -45.74 12.26
CA LEU A 214 8.62 -44.52 11.65
C LEU A 214 7.81 -43.28 12.09
N GLU A 215 8.48 -42.16 12.34
CA GLU A 215 7.81 -40.91 12.73
C GLU A 215 6.89 -40.38 11.62
N ILE A 216 5.67 -40.02 12.02
CA ILE A 216 4.66 -39.36 11.18
C ILE A 216 4.48 -37.92 11.66
N HIS A 217 4.53 -36.98 10.72
CA HIS A 217 4.50 -35.55 10.99
C HIS A 217 3.20 -34.91 10.51
N ALA A 218 2.72 -33.90 11.25
CA ALA A 218 1.65 -33.02 10.80
C ALA A 218 2.08 -32.24 9.55
N THR A 219 1.25 -32.22 8.53
CA THR A 219 1.62 -31.64 7.22
C THR A 219 1.31 -30.15 7.11
N GLY A 220 0.57 -29.61 8.09
CA GLY A 220 0.27 -28.19 8.26
C GLY A 220 -0.07 -27.89 9.73
N ASP A 221 -0.11 -26.61 10.09
CA ASP A 221 -0.56 -26.15 11.41
C ASP A 221 -2.05 -26.44 11.59
N GLY A 222 -2.48 -26.81 12.79
CA GLY A 222 -3.90 -27.09 13.02
C GLY A 222 -4.25 -27.51 14.44
N VAL A 223 -5.47 -28.02 14.58
CA VAL A 223 -6.00 -28.59 15.82
C VAL A 223 -6.43 -30.01 15.55
N VAL A 224 -6.03 -30.93 16.43
CA VAL A 224 -6.42 -32.34 16.35
C VAL A 224 -7.93 -32.46 16.59
N GLU A 225 -8.67 -32.85 15.56
CA GLU A 225 -10.12 -33.05 15.60
C GLU A 225 -10.48 -34.47 16.05
N VAL A 226 -9.68 -35.46 15.65
CA VAL A 226 -9.83 -36.87 16.02
C VAL A 226 -8.48 -37.43 16.43
N SER A 227 -8.46 -38.18 17.53
CA SER A 227 -7.33 -38.98 17.99
C SER A 227 -7.92 -40.20 18.67
N GLU A 228 -8.10 -41.28 17.92
CA GLU A 228 -8.83 -42.46 18.40
C GLU A 228 -8.31 -43.76 17.84
N TYR A 229 -8.80 -44.86 18.43
CA TYR A 229 -8.54 -46.21 17.96
C TYR A 229 -9.86 -46.90 17.65
N SER A 230 -9.97 -47.42 16.43
CA SER A 230 -10.99 -48.38 16.04
C SER A 230 -10.38 -49.73 15.72
N ARG A 231 -11.04 -50.82 16.12
CA ARG A 231 -10.63 -52.18 15.78
C ARG A 231 -10.80 -52.48 14.28
N HIS A 232 -11.65 -51.72 13.58
CA HIS A 232 -11.96 -51.89 12.16
C HIS A 232 -11.70 -50.59 11.40
N GLY A 233 -11.58 -50.66 10.07
CA GLY A 233 -11.35 -49.45 9.24
C GLY A 233 -9.94 -48.89 9.43
N TYR A 234 -9.84 -47.62 9.81
CA TYR A 234 -8.59 -46.84 9.87
C TYR A 234 -7.64 -47.23 11.00
N GLY A 235 -8.06 -48.04 11.97
CA GLY A 235 -7.18 -48.43 13.08
C GLY A 235 -6.99 -47.29 14.07
N LYS A 236 -5.73 -47.07 14.50
CA LYS A 236 -5.35 -45.85 15.19
C LYS A 236 -5.22 -44.73 14.17
N GLU A 237 -5.90 -43.62 14.43
CA GLU A 237 -5.87 -42.49 13.53
C GLU A 237 -5.83 -41.13 14.23
N VAL A 238 -5.30 -40.17 13.47
CA VAL A 238 -5.32 -38.74 13.80
C VAL A 238 -5.97 -38.01 12.63
N VAL A 239 -6.91 -37.11 12.93
CA VAL A 239 -7.43 -36.13 11.97
C VAL A 239 -7.09 -34.74 12.47
N ILE A 240 -6.42 -33.94 11.65
CA ILE A 240 -6.07 -32.57 11.97
C ILE A 240 -6.96 -31.64 11.14
N ASN A 241 -7.63 -30.70 11.82
CA ASN A 241 -8.30 -29.58 11.19
C ASN A 241 -7.34 -28.39 11.12
N HIS A 242 -6.95 -28.02 9.90
CA HIS A 242 -6.01 -26.94 9.65
C HIS A 242 -6.69 -25.57 9.53
N GLY A 243 -8.02 -25.52 9.54
CA GLY A 243 -8.77 -24.31 9.16
C GLY A 243 -8.78 -24.11 7.65
N PHE A 244 -9.39 -23.01 7.18
CA PHE A 244 -9.54 -22.68 5.75
C PHE A 244 -10.16 -23.80 4.90
N GLY A 245 -10.92 -24.71 5.53
CA GLY A 245 -11.52 -25.87 4.85
C GLY A 245 -10.60 -27.08 4.70
N TYR A 246 -9.34 -27.02 5.15
CA TYR A 246 -8.38 -28.13 5.06
C TYR A 246 -8.45 -29.06 6.27
N LYS A 247 -8.47 -30.36 6.00
CA LYS A 247 -8.27 -31.42 6.99
C LYS A 247 -7.33 -32.49 6.45
N THR A 248 -6.57 -33.13 7.33
CA THR A 248 -5.72 -34.26 6.98
C THR A 248 -6.03 -35.45 7.87
N ARG A 249 -5.95 -36.67 7.32
CA ARG A 249 -6.12 -37.91 8.06
C ARG A 249 -4.83 -38.73 7.99
N TYR A 250 -4.43 -39.28 9.13
CA TYR A 250 -3.29 -40.17 9.30
C TYR A 250 -3.78 -41.45 9.95
N ALA A 251 -3.79 -42.55 9.21
CA ALA A 251 -4.38 -43.81 9.65
C ALA A 251 -3.39 -44.97 9.66
N HIS A 252 -3.82 -46.09 10.25
CA HIS A 252 -3.05 -47.31 10.49
C HIS A 252 -1.85 -47.12 11.42
N LEU A 253 -1.87 -46.10 12.28
CA LEU A 253 -0.75 -45.77 13.17
C LEU A 253 -0.46 -46.91 14.18
N GLN A 254 0.81 -47.05 14.56
CA GLN A 254 1.24 -47.89 15.68
C GLN A 254 0.88 -47.22 16.99
N GLU A 255 1.15 -45.92 17.09
CA GLU A 255 1.01 -45.12 18.30
C GLU A 255 0.62 -43.69 17.92
N ILE A 256 -0.16 -43.05 18.79
CA ILE A 256 -0.61 -41.68 18.63
C ILE A 256 0.06 -40.84 19.72
N HIS A 257 0.73 -39.76 19.35
CA HIS A 257 1.44 -38.88 20.28
C HIS A 257 0.65 -37.61 20.66
N VAL A 258 -0.49 -37.37 20.01
CA VAL A 258 -1.30 -36.16 20.19
C VAL A 258 -2.73 -36.47 20.62
N LYS A 259 -3.36 -35.56 21.34
CA LYS A 259 -4.73 -35.73 21.85
C LYS A 259 -5.73 -34.85 21.09
N GLN A 260 -7.00 -35.25 21.12
CA GLN A 260 -8.08 -34.42 20.59
C GLN A 260 -8.09 -33.03 21.26
N GLY A 261 -8.23 -31.98 20.46
CA GLY A 261 -8.17 -30.58 20.88
C GLY A 261 -6.76 -29.99 20.97
N GLU A 262 -5.71 -30.80 20.80
CA GLU A 262 -4.33 -30.32 20.85
C GLU A 262 -3.98 -29.50 19.60
N LYS A 263 -3.27 -28.38 19.80
CA LYS A 263 -2.70 -27.60 18.71
C LYS A 263 -1.40 -28.24 18.25
N VAL A 264 -1.25 -28.42 16.94
CA VAL A 264 -0.09 -29.01 16.32
C VAL A 264 0.50 -28.08 15.28
N TYR A 265 1.81 -28.09 15.17
CA TYR A 265 2.54 -27.29 14.18
C TYR A 265 3.01 -28.17 13.02
N ARG A 266 3.14 -27.59 11.83
CA ARG A 266 3.69 -28.27 10.66
C ARG A 266 5.07 -28.87 10.98
N GLY A 267 5.23 -30.15 10.70
CA GLY A 267 6.45 -30.92 11.00
C GLY A 267 6.48 -31.52 12.40
N GLN A 268 5.52 -31.23 13.28
CA GLN A 268 5.43 -31.87 14.59
C GLN A 268 5.13 -33.36 14.44
N VAL A 269 5.83 -34.21 15.20
CA VAL A 269 5.56 -35.65 15.26
C VAL A 269 4.21 -35.88 15.95
N ILE A 270 3.28 -36.55 15.26
CA ILE A 270 1.91 -36.81 15.73
C ILE A 270 1.66 -38.27 16.05
N GLY A 271 2.56 -39.17 15.63
CA GLY A 271 2.46 -40.59 15.90
C GLY A 271 3.51 -41.38 15.13
N LEU A 272 3.38 -42.70 15.19
CA LEU A 272 4.30 -43.64 14.56
C LEU A 272 3.58 -44.51 13.53
N LEU A 273 4.25 -44.79 12.42
CA LEU A 273 3.76 -45.65 11.34
C LEU A 273 3.51 -47.05 11.87
N GLY A 274 2.35 -47.62 11.54
CA GLY A 274 1.99 -48.96 11.99
C GLY A 274 1.27 -49.78 10.93
N SER A 275 0.41 -50.68 11.41
CA SER A 275 -0.42 -51.55 10.59
C SER A 275 -1.74 -51.89 11.31
N THR A 276 -2.27 -50.95 12.10
CA THR A 276 -3.51 -51.18 12.87
C THR A 276 -4.76 -51.09 12.00
N GLY A 277 -5.87 -51.72 12.43
CA GLY A 277 -7.12 -51.72 11.68
C GLY A 277 -7.07 -52.59 10.43
N ARG A 278 -7.71 -52.16 9.35
CA ARG A 278 -7.82 -52.90 8.08
C ARG A 278 -6.63 -52.61 7.17
N SER A 279 -5.48 -53.16 7.51
CA SER A 279 -4.22 -52.98 6.77
C SER A 279 -3.64 -54.31 6.28
N THR A 280 -2.99 -54.31 5.11
CA THR A 280 -2.27 -55.48 4.56
C THR A 280 -0.81 -55.60 5.03
N GLY A 281 -0.29 -54.56 5.69
CA GLY A 281 1.10 -54.50 6.17
C GLY A 281 1.51 -53.08 6.59
N PRO A 282 2.74 -52.86 7.09
CA PRO A 282 3.15 -51.54 7.57
C PRO A 282 3.07 -50.43 6.51
N HIS A 283 2.16 -49.48 6.71
CA HIS A 283 2.02 -48.28 5.89
C HIS A 283 1.23 -47.18 6.62
N LEU A 284 1.44 -45.94 6.19
CA LEU A 284 0.58 -44.81 6.51
C LEU A 284 -0.46 -44.66 5.41
N HIS A 285 -1.74 -44.65 5.79
CA HIS A 285 -2.80 -44.15 4.91
C HIS A 285 -3.00 -42.65 5.21
N TYR A 286 -2.76 -41.81 4.20
CA TYR A 286 -2.80 -40.35 4.31
C TYR A 286 -3.85 -39.75 3.37
N GLU A 287 -4.77 -38.96 3.91
CA GLU A 287 -5.80 -38.25 3.15
C GLU A 287 -5.65 -36.74 3.32
N VAL A 288 -5.95 -36.00 2.25
CA VAL A 288 -6.15 -34.55 2.30
C VAL A 288 -7.60 -34.28 1.91
N HIS A 289 -8.29 -33.49 2.72
CA HIS A 289 -9.64 -33.04 2.45
C HIS A 289 -9.67 -31.52 2.39
N HIS A 290 -10.34 -30.97 1.38
CA HIS A 290 -10.55 -29.54 1.23
C HIS A 290 -12.04 -29.30 0.97
N LEU A 291 -12.66 -28.45 1.80
CA LEU A 291 -14.09 -28.18 1.78
C LEU A 291 -14.94 -29.46 1.83
N ASN A 292 -14.58 -30.39 2.72
CA ASN A 292 -15.21 -31.70 2.92
C ASN A 292 -15.17 -32.65 1.71
N ARG A 293 -14.26 -32.43 0.76
CA ARG A 293 -14.01 -33.34 -0.36
C ARG A 293 -12.59 -33.87 -0.31
N SER A 294 -12.43 -35.17 -0.53
CA SER A 294 -11.10 -35.79 -0.62
C SER A 294 -10.42 -35.36 -1.91
N GLU A 295 -9.21 -34.84 -1.78
CA GLU A 295 -8.36 -34.43 -2.90
C GLU A 295 -7.12 -35.32 -2.96
N ASN A 296 -6.47 -35.38 -4.13
CA ASN A 296 -5.26 -36.16 -4.28
C ASN A 296 -4.11 -35.52 -3.47
N PRO A 297 -3.59 -36.17 -2.41
CA PRO A 297 -2.52 -35.62 -1.58
C PRO A 297 -1.25 -35.28 -2.34
N MET A 298 -0.99 -35.94 -3.48
CA MET A 298 0.19 -35.67 -4.31
C MET A 298 0.25 -34.22 -4.80
N TYR A 299 -0.88 -33.53 -4.94
CA TYR A 299 -0.91 -32.13 -5.37
C TYR A 299 -0.40 -31.14 -4.32
N TYR A 300 -0.19 -31.59 -3.09
CA TYR A 300 0.23 -30.75 -1.99
C TYR A 300 1.73 -30.86 -1.70
N PHE A 301 2.43 -31.86 -2.25
CA PHE A 301 3.85 -32.07 -2.00
C PHE A 301 4.79 -31.34 -2.98
N TYR A 302 4.25 -30.71 -4.03
CA TYR A 302 5.04 -30.11 -5.12
C TYR A 302 6.03 -29.03 -4.67
N GLU A 303 5.71 -28.26 -3.63
CA GLU A 303 6.59 -27.18 -3.15
C GLU A 303 7.93 -27.73 -2.60
N ASN A 304 7.99 -29.01 -2.22
CA ASN A 304 9.16 -29.66 -1.63
C ASN A 304 9.78 -30.78 -2.50
N LEU A 305 9.26 -30.99 -3.72
CA LEU A 305 9.74 -32.04 -4.62
C LEU A 305 10.20 -31.44 -5.96
N SER A 306 11.36 -31.86 -6.43
CA SER A 306 11.77 -31.62 -7.80
C SER A 306 10.82 -32.33 -8.79
N ALA A 307 10.72 -31.81 -10.02
CA ALA A 307 9.88 -32.42 -11.06
C ALA A 307 10.25 -33.89 -11.33
N SER A 308 11.52 -34.27 -11.18
CA SER A 308 11.99 -35.66 -11.28
C SER A 308 11.47 -36.53 -10.14
N GLU A 309 11.59 -36.08 -8.88
CA GLU A 309 11.14 -36.83 -7.71
C GLU A 309 9.62 -37.02 -7.72
N PHE A 310 8.87 -36.00 -8.14
CA PHE A 310 7.43 -36.13 -8.32
C PHE A 310 7.05 -37.21 -9.35
N ASN A 311 7.74 -37.22 -10.50
CA ASN A 311 7.49 -38.21 -11.54
C ASN A 311 7.85 -39.63 -11.08
N GLU A 312 8.94 -39.78 -10.33
CA GLU A 312 9.33 -41.08 -9.75
C GLU A 312 8.27 -41.60 -8.78
N LEU A 313 7.78 -40.76 -7.86
CA LEU A 313 6.70 -41.13 -6.95
C LEU A 313 5.43 -41.53 -7.70
N ALA A 314 5.02 -40.74 -8.70
CA ALA A 314 3.86 -41.05 -9.53
C ALA A 314 4.02 -42.38 -10.29
N LEU A 315 5.20 -42.66 -10.84
CA LEU A 315 5.51 -43.92 -11.51
C LEU A 315 5.49 -45.11 -10.56
N GLN A 316 6.01 -44.98 -9.33
CA GLN A 316 5.95 -46.03 -8.32
C GLN A 316 4.51 -46.42 -7.98
N ALA A 317 3.64 -45.41 -7.81
CA ALA A 317 2.21 -45.61 -7.56
C ALA A 317 1.52 -46.39 -8.70
N ASN A 318 1.76 -45.96 -9.94
CA ASN A 318 1.10 -46.53 -11.12
C ASN A 318 1.61 -47.94 -11.45
N LYS A 319 2.91 -48.20 -11.29
CA LYS A 319 3.52 -49.52 -11.51
C LYS A 319 2.90 -50.60 -10.62
N LYS A 320 2.53 -50.27 -9.38
CA LYS A 320 1.86 -51.21 -8.47
C LYS A 320 0.36 -51.39 -8.74
N ARG A 321 -0.30 -50.44 -9.43
CA ARG A 321 -1.71 -50.59 -9.88
C ARG A 321 -1.86 -51.51 -11.09
N GLY A 322 -0.78 -51.81 -11.82
CA GLY A 322 -0.85 -52.53 -13.09
C GLY A 322 -1.32 -51.67 -14.26
N GLU A 323 -1.41 -50.34 -14.08
CA GLU A 323 -1.82 -49.39 -15.11
C GLU A 323 -0.60 -48.57 -15.56
N ILE A 324 -0.07 -48.86 -16.75
CA ILE A 324 0.97 -48.03 -17.39
C ILE A 324 0.26 -46.88 -18.11
N HIS A 325 -0.03 -45.80 -17.40
CA HIS A 325 -0.25 -44.51 -18.04
C HIS A 325 0.57 -43.43 -17.32
N ALA A 326 1.62 -42.97 -18.01
CA ALA A 326 2.37 -41.79 -17.62
C ALA A 326 1.47 -40.55 -17.83
N PRO A 327 1.37 -39.63 -16.85
CA PRO A 327 0.72 -38.36 -17.09
C PRO A 327 1.60 -37.55 -18.04
N ALA A 328 1.04 -37.18 -19.19
CA ALA A 328 1.65 -36.24 -20.11
C ALA A 328 1.69 -34.86 -19.45
N LEU A 329 2.84 -34.48 -18.90
CA LEU A 329 3.11 -33.11 -18.52
C LEU A 329 3.24 -32.28 -19.80
N SER A 330 2.15 -31.59 -20.15
CA SER A 330 2.15 -30.52 -21.14
C SER A 330 3.11 -29.43 -20.66
N LYS A 331 4.26 -29.32 -21.32
CA LYS A 331 5.11 -28.12 -21.25
C LYS A 331 4.29 -26.91 -21.72
N LYS A 332 4.04 -25.95 -20.85
CA LYS A 332 3.83 -24.54 -21.21
C LYS A 332 4.64 -23.67 -20.28
#